data_AF-A0A427UAQ3-F1
#
_entry.id   AF-A0A427UAQ3-F1
#
_cell.length_a   1.000
_cell.length_b   1.000
_cell.length_c   1.000
_cell.angle_alpha   90.00
_cell.angle_beta   90.00
_cell.angle_gamma   90.00
#
_symmetry.space_group_name_H-M   'P 1'
#
loop_
_entity.id
_entity.type
_entity.pdbx_description
1 polymer ?
#
loop_
_entity_poly.entity_id
_entity_poly.type
_entity_poly.pdbx_seq_one_letter_code
_entity_poly.pdbx_strand_id
1 'polypeptide(L)'
;MSIHALANFEEIREIVDSMMMERNIPYSVKPSEDPAFIEGRRADILVNGIKVGVMGEIHPQVILNFGLGQPVVGFEINLDE
;
A
#
# COMPACT_ATOMS: atom_id res chain seq x y z
N MET A 1 0.79 8.24 -1.80
CA MET A 1 -0.13 8.27 -0.65
C MET A 1 -1.23 9.27 -0.97
N SER A 2 -2.47 8.93 -0.64
CA SER A 2 -3.63 9.82 -0.79
C SER A 2 -4.36 9.97 0.54
N ILE A 3 -4.90 11.17 0.79
CA ILE A 3 -5.70 11.50 1.98
C ILE A 3 -6.95 12.28 1.56
N HIS A 4 -8.09 11.59 1.55
CA HIS A 4 -9.41 12.18 1.29
C HIS A 4 -10.51 11.18 1.66
N ALA A 5 -11.76 11.66 1.68
CA ALA A 5 -12.93 10.88 2.10
C ALA A 5 -13.21 9.61 1.27
N LEU A 6 -12.62 9.49 0.07
CA LEU A 6 -12.82 8.37 -0.86
C LEU A 6 -11.58 7.51 -1.06
N ALA A 7 -10.49 7.79 -0.33
CA ALA A 7 -9.23 7.07 -0.48
C ALA A 7 -9.44 5.59 -0.17
N ASN A 8 -9.01 4.71 -1.08
CA ASN A 8 -9.27 3.28 -0.99
C ASN A 8 -8.14 2.44 -1.63
N PHE A 9 -8.20 1.13 -1.40
CA PHE A 9 -7.18 0.18 -1.85
C PHE A 9 -6.95 0.18 -3.36
N GLU A 10 -7.99 0.38 -4.18
CA GLU A 10 -7.84 0.36 -5.64
C GLU A 10 -7.00 1.55 -6.11
N GLU A 11 -7.21 2.73 -5.52
CA GLU A 11 -6.44 3.92 -5.86
C GLU A 11 -4.93 3.73 -5.61
N ILE A 12 -4.55 3.17 -4.45
CA ILE A 12 -3.13 2.96 -4.16
C ILE A 12 -2.54 1.84 -5.02
N ARG A 13 -3.36 0.85 -5.38
CA ARG A 13 -2.97 -0.22 -6.30
C ARG A 13 -2.70 0.32 -7.71
N GLU A 14 -3.56 1.17 -8.25
CA GLU A 14 -3.36 1.79 -9.57
C GLU A 14 -2.05 2.59 -9.64
N ILE A 15 -1.70 3.29 -8.55
CA ILE A 15 -0.43 4.01 -8.43
C ILE A 15 0.76 3.04 -8.44
N VAL A 16 0.70 1.96 -7.66
CA VAL A 16 1.76 0.93 -7.63
C VAL A 16 1.88 0.22 -8.98
N ASP A 17 0.76 -0.19 -9.58
CA ASP A 17 0.70 -0.80 -10.91
C ASP A 17 1.39 0.06 -11.95
N SER A 18 1.03 1.35 -12.00
CA SER A 18 1.62 2.32 -12.93
C SER A 18 3.14 2.47 -12.70
N MET A 19 3.57 2.60 -11.44
CA MET A 19 4.99 2.74 -11.10
C MET A 19 5.83 1.51 -11.50
N MET A 20 5.31 0.30 -11.24
CA MET A 20 6.02 -0.94 -11.57
C MET A 20 6.05 -1.16 -13.10
N MET A 21 4.97 -0.81 -13.79
CA MET A 21 4.88 -0.86 -15.26
C MET A 21 5.86 0.10 -15.92
N GLU A 22 5.96 1.35 -15.48
CA GLU A 22 6.91 2.34 -16.00
C GLU A 22 8.38 1.87 -15.90
N ARG A 23 8.69 1.08 -14.86
CA ARG A 23 10.02 0.50 -14.64
C ARG A 23 10.22 -0.87 -15.27
N ASN A 24 9.18 -1.43 -15.89
CA ASN A 24 9.21 -2.78 -16.48
C ASN A 24 9.56 -3.87 -15.45
N ILE A 25 9.08 -3.72 -14.21
CA ILE A 25 9.31 -4.67 -13.11
C ILE A 25 8.06 -5.54 -12.94
N PRO A 26 8.09 -6.82 -13.33
CA PRO A 26 7.00 -7.73 -13.06
C PRO A 26 6.89 -7.97 -11.55
N TYR A 27 5.67 -7.90 -11.03
CA TYR A 27 5.43 -8.06 -9.61
C TYR A 27 4.13 -8.81 -9.36
N SER A 28 3.97 -9.33 -8.14
CA SER A 28 2.74 -9.93 -7.66
C SER A 28 2.40 -9.41 -6.28
N VAL A 29 1.17 -9.69 -5.84
CA VAL A 29 0.68 -9.26 -4.53
C VAL A 29 0.10 -10.45 -3.78
N LYS A 30 0.21 -10.43 -2.46
CA LYS A 30 -0.47 -11.37 -1.57
C LYS A 30 -1.05 -10.61 -0.36
N PRO A 31 -2.04 -11.16 0.37
CA PRO A 31 -2.52 -10.55 1.61
C PRO A 31 -1.36 -10.25 2.57
N SER A 32 -1.33 -9.04 3.10
CA SER A 32 -0.36 -8.66 4.14
C SER A 32 -0.90 -8.96 5.53
N GLU A 33 0.01 -9.05 6.50
CA GLU A 33 -0.31 -9.11 7.93
C GLU A 33 0.03 -7.81 8.68
N ASP A 34 0.50 -6.77 7.97
CA ASP A 34 0.95 -5.52 8.58
C ASP A 34 -0.20 -4.77 9.30
N PRO A 35 -0.13 -4.63 10.65
CA PRO A 35 -1.21 -4.04 11.45
C PRO A 35 -1.32 -2.52 11.30
N ALA A 36 -0.37 -1.86 10.63
CA ALA A 36 -0.52 -0.46 10.27
C ALA A 36 -1.68 -0.24 9.28
N PHE A 37 -2.14 -1.30 8.62
CA PHE A 37 -3.20 -1.28 7.62
C PHE A 37 -4.45 -2.07 8.06
N ILE A 38 -5.58 -1.78 7.43
CA ILE A 38 -6.87 -2.46 7.66
C ILE A 38 -6.79 -3.91 7.17
N GLU A 39 -7.23 -4.85 8.01
CA GLU A 39 -7.32 -6.27 7.67
C GLU A 39 -8.18 -6.47 6.41
N GLY A 40 -7.70 -7.29 5.47
CA GLY A 40 -8.35 -7.52 4.19
C GLY A 40 -8.22 -6.37 3.16
N ARG A 41 -7.66 -5.22 3.54
CA ARG A 41 -7.43 -4.04 2.65
C ARG A 41 -5.95 -3.66 2.63
N ARG A 42 -5.09 -4.69 2.63
CA ARG A 42 -3.63 -4.62 2.69
C ARG A 42 -2.98 -5.75 1.90
N ALA A 43 -1.88 -5.46 1.23
CA ALA A 43 -1.15 -6.42 0.42
C ALA A 43 0.37 -6.23 0.49
N ASP A 44 1.11 -7.33 0.61
CA ASP A 44 2.55 -7.33 0.39
C ASP A 44 2.82 -7.28 -1.12
N ILE A 45 3.86 -6.53 -1.50
CA ILE A 45 4.32 -6.38 -2.88
C ILE A 45 5.53 -7.29 -3.06
N LEU A 46 5.49 -8.16 -4.07
CA LEU A 46 6.51 -9.17 -4.31
C LEU A 46 7.12 -9.01 -5.70
N VAL A 47 8.45 -9.01 -5.76
CA VAL A 47 9.23 -9.09 -7.00
C VAL A 47 10.05 -10.37 -6.94
N ASN A 48 9.96 -11.21 -7.97
CA ASN A 48 10.61 -12.53 -7.99
C ASN A 48 10.29 -13.40 -6.75
N GLY A 49 9.10 -13.24 -6.16
CA GLY A 49 8.69 -13.95 -4.94
C GLY A 49 9.26 -13.40 -3.63
N ILE A 50 10.07 -12.35 -3.68
CA ILE A 50 10.64 -11.67 -2.52
C ILE A 50 9.76 -10.47 -2.17
N LYS A 51 9.41 -10.31 -0.89
CA LYS A 51 8.68 -9.12 -0.42
C LYS A 51 9.59 -7.91 -0.50
N VAL A 52 9.21 -6.94 -1.34
CA VAL A 52 9.91 -5.66 -1.49
C VAL A 52 9.12 -4.50 -0.89
N GLY A 53 7.88 -4.72 -0.48
CA GLY A 53 7.03 -3.64 0.00
C GLY A 53 5.68 -4.08 0.55
N VAL A 54 4.87 -3.09 0.91
CA VAL A 54 3.49 -3.25 1.38
C VAL A 54 2.64 -2.08 0.86
N MET A 55 1.36 -2.31 0.60
CA MET A 55 0.38 -1.27 0.30
C MET A 55 -0.95 -1.55 0.97
N GLY A 56 -1.72 -0.50 1.23
CA GLY A 56 -3.08 -0.65 1.69
C GLY A 56 -3.70 0.61 2.28
N GLU A 57 -4.85 0.40 2.90
CA GLU A 57 -5.57 1.42 3.66
C GLU A 57 -5.07 1.44 5.09
N ILE A 58 -4.63 2.60 5.56
CA ILE A 58 -4.06 2.75 6.89
C ILE A 58 -5.16 2.57 7.94
N HIS A 59 -4.83 1.84 9.00
CA HIS A 59 -5.74 1.56 10.09
C HIS A 59 -6.21 2.86 10.76
N PRO A 60 -7.51 3.05 11.06
CA PRO A 60 -8.03 4.29 11.64
C PRO A 60 -7.32 4.71 12.93
N GLN A 61 -6.92 3.75 13.77
CA GLN A 61 -6.15 4.04 14.98
C GLN A 61 -4.80 4.71 14.68
N VAL A 62 -4.12 4.31 13.60
CA VAL A 62 -2.87 4.92 13.17
C VAL A 62 -3.16 6.35 12.70
N ILE A 63 -4.14 6.53 11.82
CA ILE A 63 -4.58 7.85 11.32
C ILE A 63 -4.85 8.83 12.48
N LEU A 64 -5.61 8.39 13.49
CA LEU A 64 -5.91 9.18 14.69
C LEU A 64 -4.68 9.49 15.54
N ASN A 65 -3.79 8.52 15.74
CA ASN A 65 -2.55 8.71 16.50
C ASN A 65 -1.62 9.76 15.86
N PHE A 66 -1.67 9.89 14.53
CA PHE A 66 -0.93 10.91 13.77
C PHE A 66 -1.69 12.23 13.59
N GLY A 67 -2.87 12.40 14.21
CA GLY A 67 -3.66 13.63 14.14
C GLY A 67 -4.30 13.88 12.78
N LEU A 68 -4.45 12.85 11.95
CA LEU A 68 -5.08 12.93 10.64
C LEU A 68 -6.60 12.70 10.78
N GLY A 69 -7.40 13.38 9.95
CA GLY A 69 -8.86 13.41 10.06
C GLY A 69 -9.62 12.72 8.92
N GLN A 70 -8.91 12.08 8.00
CA GLN A 70 -9.50 11.47 6.80
C GLN A 70 -8.87 10.10 6.53
N PRO A 71 -9.56 9.21 5.80
CA PRO A 71 -8.96 7.96 5.31
C PRO A 71 -7.65 8.22 4.58
N VAL A 72 -6.67 7.34 4.81
CA VAL A 72 -5.34 7.42 4.21
C VAL A 72 -5.00 6.09 3.56
N VAL A 73 -4.47 6.15 2.34
CA VAL A 73 -3.92 4.98 1.65
C VAL A 73 -2.47 5.21 1.31
N GLY A 74 -1.65 4.18 1.47
CA GLY A 74 -0.20 4.29 1.32
C GLY A 74 0.44 3.00 0.86
N PHE A 75 1.65 3.13 0.34
CA PHE A 75 2.54 2.02 0.08
C PHE A 75 3.96 2.39 0.51
N GLU A 76 4.76 1.36 0.75
CA GLU A 76 6.20 1.42 0.94
C GLU A 76 6.82 0.35 0.05
N ILE A 77 7.86 0.70 -0.72
CA ILE A 77 8.60 -0.23 -1.57
C ILE A 77 10.08 0.10 -1.44
N ASN A 78 10.89 -0.93 -1.18
CA ASN A 78 12.33 -0.88 -1.27
C ASN A 78 12.76 -1.19 -2.71
N LEU A 79 13.54 -0.28 -3.31
CA LEU A 79 14.00 -0.36 -4.70
C LEU A 79 15.51 -0.67 -4.79
N ASP A 80 16.19 -0.78 -3.65
CA ASP A 80 17.63 -1.00 -3.55
C ASP A 80 18.02 -2.49 -3.43
N GLU A 81 17.05 -3.40 -3.57
CA GLU A 81 17.25 -4.86 -3.61
C GLU A 81 16.81 -5.50 -4.94
#